data_AF-A0A2E0BUX3-F1
#
_entry.id   AF-A0A2E0BUX3-F1
#
_cell.length_a   1.000
_cell.length_b   1.000
_cell.length_c   1.000
_cell.angle_alpha   90.00
_cell.angle_beta   90.00
_cell.angle_gamma   90.00
#
_symmetry.space_group_name_H-M   'P 1'
#
loop_
_entity.id
_entity.type
_entity.pdbx_description
1 polymer ?
#
loop_
_entity_poly.entity_id
_entity_poly.type
_entity_poly.pdbx_seq_one_letter_code
_entity_poly.pdbx_strand_id
1 'polypeptide(L)'
;MSEVKTKCPNCFSENQCFEESTEHFTSYICFKCGFTSNSYYKNDTEELKKAVESSTQLMNEISLFDYDRKITWFPSVLNMGKFGIIYPDGTKNNWVWKFAQVTKLTEEEQKDPQYEGHEHKLDVDNAQSYGQHEFMNACKDMGIIKE
;
A
#
# COMPACT_ATOMS: atom_id res chain seq x y z
N MET A 1 -19.57 -8.73 10.62
CA MET A 1 -18.62 -7.73 10.10
C MET A 1 -19.06 -7.46 8.70
N SER A 2 -19.56 -6.25 8.44
CA SER A 2 -20.10 -5.88 7.14
C SER A 2 -19.21 -4.78 6.59
N GLU A 3 -18.61 -5.03 5.44
CA GLU A 3 -17.91 -4.03 4.66
C GLU A 3 -18.92 -2.96 4.22
N VAL A 4 -18.65 -1.69 4.55
CA VAL A 4 -19.52 -0.56 4.20
C VAL A 4 -18.79 0.35 3.23
N LYS A 5 -19.47 0.79 2.17
CA LYS A 5 -18.91 1.78 1.24
C LYS A 5 -18.82 3.15 1.91
N THR A 6 -17.71 3.82 1.71
CA THR A 6 -17.42 5.13 2.32
C THR A 6 -16.71 6.01 1.30
N LYS A 7 -16.78 7.34 1.44
CA LYS A 7 -16.10 8.25 0.52
C LYS A 7 -14.62 8.37 0.88
N CYS A 8 -13.74 8.11 -0.09
CA CYS A 8 -12.30 8.29 0.07
C CYS A 8 -11.95 9.79 0.15
N PRO A 9 -11.19 10.25 1.15
CA PRO A 9 -10.80 11.67 1.25
C PRO A 9 -9.71 12.06 0.24
N ASN A 10 -8.93 11.10 -0.28
CA ASN A 10 -7.84 11.37 -1.21
C ASN A 10 -8.31 11.50 -2.68
N CYS A 11 -9.07 10.51 -3.18
CA CYS A 11 -9.48 10.46 -4.60
C CYS A 11 -10.99 10.64 -4.81
N PHE A 12 -11.74 10.92 -3.74
CA PHE A 12 -13.19 11.13 -3.73
C PHE A 12 -14.02 9.98 -4.32
N SER A 13 -13.46 8.78 -4.42
CA SER A 13 -14.19 7.58 -4.83
C SER A 13 -15.19 7.16 -3.76
N GLU A 14 -16.42 6.87 -4.19
CA GLU A 14 -17.49 6.32 -3.34
C GLU A 14 -17.77 4.83 -3.66
N ASN A 15 -17.24 4.33 -4.77
CA ASN A 15 -17.53 2.98 -5.27
C ASN A 15 -16.47 1.93 -4.90
N GLN A 16 -15.25 2.38 -4.58
CA GLN A 16 -14.07 1.52 -4.38
C GLN A 16 -13.34 1.88 -3.09
N CYS A 17 -14.06 2.41 -2.11
CA CYS A 17 -13.52 2.74 -0.81
C CYS A 17 -14.44 2.17 0.25
N PHE A 18 -13.84 1.48 1.21
CA PHE A 18 -14.55 0.62 2.14
C PHE A 18 -14.04 0.87 3.55
N GLU A 19 -14.97 0.76 4.49
CA GLU A 19 -14.69 0.74 5.92
C GLU A 19 -15.14 -0.60 6.50
N GLU A 20 -14.33 -1.14 7.39
CA GLU A 20 -14.66 -2.34 8.15
C GLU A 20 -14.51 -2.02 9.63
N SER A 21 -15.58 -2.24 10.39
CA SER A 21 -15.61 -1.98 11.83
C SER A 21 -15.76 -3.26 12.64
N THR A 22 -14.94 -3.36 13.68
CA THR A 22 -15.06 -4.29 14.81
C THR A 22 -15.53 -3.51 16.04
N GLU A 23 -15.67 -4.17 17.19
CA GLU A 23 -16.08 -3.51 18.44
C GLU A 23 -15.10 -2.39 18.89
N HIS A 24 -13.82 -2.48 18.52
CA HIS A 24 -12.78 -1.59 19.05
C HIS A 24 -11.98 -0.84 17.98
N PHE A 25 -12.18 -1.18 16.71
CA PHE A 25 -11.31 -0.75 15.63
C PHE A 25 -12.07 -0.63 14.31
N THR A 26 -11.83 0.45 13.59
CA THR A 26 -12.29 0.63 12.21
C THR A 26 -11.09 0.79 11.29
N SER A 27 -11.01 -0.03 10.24
CA SER A 27 -10.07 0.12 9.14
C SER A 27 -10.74 0.73 7.93
N TYR A 28 -9.94 1.39 7.09
CA TYR A 28 -10.38 1.97 5.84
C TYR A 28 -9.40 1.61 4.73
N ILE A 29 -9.90 1.24 3.56
CA ILE A 29 -9.08 1.00 2.37
C ILE A 29 -9.78 1.51 1.12
N CYS A 30 -9.06 2.25 0.28
CA CYS A 30 -9.51 2.64 -1.04
C CYS A 30 -8.77 1.87 -2.12
N PHE A 31 -9.42 0.92 -2.77
CA PHE A 31 -8.82 0.16 -3.87
C PHE A 31 -8.61 1.01 -5.13
N LYS A 32 -9.30 2.14 -5.30
CA LYS A 32 -9.01 3.05 -6.42
C LYS A 32 -7.61 3.65 -6.30
N CYS A 33 -7.30 4.30 -5.18
CA CYS A 33 -6.05 5.04 -5.02
C CYS A 33 -5.00 4.38 -4.12
N GLY A 34 -5.30 3.26 -3.47
CA GLY A 34 -4.37 2.52 -2.61
C GLY A 34 -4.11 3.13 -1.24
N PHE A 35 -4.87 4.16 -0.84
CA PHE A 35 -4.75 4.77 0.48
C PHE A 35 -5.52 3.97 1.52
N THR A 36 -4.96 3.90 2.72
CA THR A 36 -5.51 3.19 3.89
C THR A 36 -5.41 4.07 5.14
N SER A 37 -6.28 3.80 6.12
CA SER A 37 -6.23 4.40 7.44
C SER A 37 -6.93 3.50 8.46
N ASN A 38 -6.90 3.91 9.73
CA ASN A 38 -7.69 3.30 10.77
C ASN A 38 -8.04 4.28 11.89
N SER A 39 -8.95 3.86 12.78
CA SER A 39 -9.47 4.65 13.89
C SER A 39 -8.43 5.08 14.94
N TYR A 40 -7.21 4.52 14.92
CA TYR A 40 -6.12 4.88 15.84
C TYR A 40 -5.16 5.93 15.27
N TYR A 41 -5.20 6.22 13.98
CA TYR A 41 -4.35 7.23 13.33
C TYR A 41 -4.83 8.67 13.55
N LYS A 42 -5.32 8.96 14.75
CA LYS A 42 -5.71 10.30 15.20
C LYS A 42 -4.47 11.13 15.55
N ASN A 43 -4.60 12.45 15.52
CA ASN A 43 -3.52 13.34 15.92
C ASN A 43 -3.05 13.05 17.36
N ASP A 44 -1.74 13.19 17.58
CA ASP A 44 -1.06 13.03 18.87
C ASP A 44 -1.14 11.63 19.51
N THR A 45 -1.60 10.60 18.77
CA THR A 45 -1.57 9.21 19.24
C THR A 45 -0.21 8.55 19.00
N GLU A 46 0.15 7.59 19.85
CA GLU A 46 1.38 6.81 19.68
C GLU A 46 1.30 5.92 18.44
N GLU A 47 0.11 5.48 18.05
CA GLU A 47 -0.12 4.70 16.84
C GLU A 47 0.18 5.52 15.58
N LEU A 48 -0.24 6.79 15.54
CA LEU A 48 0.09 7.68 14.42
C LEU A 48 1.60 7.95 14.37
N LYS A 49 2.24 8.23 15.51
CA LYS A 49 3.70 8.45 15.56
C LYS A 49 4.46 7.25 15.00
N LYS A 50 4.12 6.04 15.44
CA LYS A 50 4.71 4.79 14.93
C LYS A 50 4.45 4.59 13.44
N ALA A 51 3.26 4.95 12.95
CA ALA A 51 2.95 4.87 11.52
C ALA A 51 3.83 5.84 10.70
N VAL A 52 4.02 7.06 11.18
CA VAL A 52 4.91 8.06 10.54
C VAL A 52 6.37 7.61 10.56
N GLU A 53 6.86 7.12 11.70
CA GLU A 53 8.24 6.65 11.88
C GLU A 53 8.58 5.41 11.03
N SER A 54 7.60 4.52 10.82
CA SER A 54 7.78 3.32 9.99
C SER A 54 7.49 3.53 8.50
N SER A 55 6.93 4.69 8.13
CA SER A 55 6.65 5.05 6.74
C SER A 55 7.88 5.62 6.05
N THR A 56 7.97 5.43 4.73
CA THR A 56 9.01 6.10 3.93
C THR A 56 8.77 7.61 3.89
N GLN A 57 9.82 8.37 3.55
CA GLN A 57 9.69 9.82 3.36
C GLN A 57 8.58 10.18 2.37
N LEU A 58 8.53 9.49 1.21
CA LEU A 58 7.49 9.71 0.22
C LEU A 58 6.09 9.47 0.80
N MET A 59 5.90 8.36 1.53
CA MET A 59 4.59 8.03 2.11
C MET A 59 4.12 9.10 3.10
N ASN A 60 5.03 9.62 3.92
CA ASN A 60 4.75 10.73 4.82
C ASN A 60 4.41 12.01 4.05
N GLU A 61 5.15 12.34 2.99
CA GLU A 61 4.93 13.53 2.17
C GLU A 61 3.61 13.56 1.41
N ILE A 62 3.10 12.38 1.02
CA ILE A 62 1.82 12.22 0.30
C ILE A 62 0.67 11.75 1.20
N SER A 63 0.91 11.61 2.50
CA SER A 63 -0.15 11.34 3.48
C SER A 63 -1.16 12.51 3.54
N LEU A 64 -2.37 12.20 3.95
CA LEU A 64 -3.49 13.16 3.98
C LEU A 64 -4.22 13.08 5.33
N PHE A 65 -4.47 14.23 5.94
CA PHE A 65 -5.37 14.30 7.09
C PHE A 65 -6.83 14.41 6.63
N ASP A 66 -7.65 13.49 7.09
CA ASP A 66 -9.10 13.48 6.89
C ASP A 66 -9.76 14.28 8.02
N TYR A 67 -10.23 15.49 7.69
CA TYR A 67 -10.86 16.39 8.65
C TYR A 67 -12.22 15.90 9.17
N ASP A 68 -12.95 15.13 8.37
CA ASP A 68 -14.28 14.63 8.75
C ASP A 68 -14.15 13.53 9.82
N ARG A 69 -13.18 12.62 9.62
CA ARG A 69 -12.93 11.48 10.53
C ARG A 69 -11.87 11.77 11.59
N LYS A 70 -11.11 12.86 11.42
CA LYS A 70 -9.97 13.27 12.27
C LYS A 70 -8.87 12.20 12.37
N ILE A 71 -8.54 11.58 11.24
CA ILE A 71 -7.51 10.53 11.11
C ILE A 71 -6.59 10.80 9.91
N THR A 72 -5.37 10.30 9.96
CA THR A 72 -4.41 10.40 8.85
C THR A 72 -4.48 9.17 7.96
N TRP A 73 -4.53 9.39 6.65
CA TRP A 73 -4.48 8.37 5.62
C TRP A 73 -3.09 8.31 5.00
N PHE A 74 -2.61 7.09 4.77
CA PHE A 74 -1.32 6.82 4.15
C PHE A 74 -1.52 6.03 2.86
N PRO A 75 -0.65 6.19 1.85
CA PRO A 75 -0.52 5.17 0.82
C PRO A 75 -0.19 3.82 1.47
N SER A 76 -0.74 2.74 0.96
CA SER A 76 -0.46 1.39 1.47
C SER A 76 0.84 0.81 0.92
N VAL A 77 1.40 -0.17 1.63
CA VAL A 77 2.39 -1.11 1.08
C VAL A 77 1.78 -2.50 1.20
N LEU A 78 1.53 -3.15 0.07
CA LEU A 78 0.88 -4.45 0.03
C LEU A 78 1.91 -5.53 -0.29
N ASN A 79 2.33 -6.29 0.72
CA ASN A 79 3.24 -7.42 0.57
C ASN A 79 2.46 -8.73 0.66
N MET A 80 2.48 -9.50 -0.42
CA MET A 80 1.77 -10.78 -0.54
C MET A 80 2.74 -11.97 -0.70
N GLY A 81 3.91 -11.89 -0.05
CA GLY A 81 4.90 -12.97 -0.03
C GLY A 81 5.31 -13.38 -1.44
N LYS A 82 4.94 -14.61 -1.85
CA LYS A 82 5.27 -15.16 -3.18
C LYS A 82 4.67 -14.38 -4.35
N PHE A 83 3.61 -13.59 -4.13
CA PHE A 83 3.01 -12.78 -5.19
C PHE A 83 3.76 -11.47 -5.45
N GLY A 84 4.61 -11.03 -4.52
CA GLY A 84 5.35 -9.76 -4.65
C GLY A 84 4.82 -8.65 -3.74
N ILE A 85 5.21 -7.42 -4.08
CA ILE A 85 4.91 -6.22 -3.30
C ILE A 85 4.42 -5.08 -4.18
N ILE A 86 3.37 -4.37 -3.74
CA ILE A 86 2.93 -3.09 -4.29
C ILE A 86 3.30 -1.97 -3.32
N TYR A 87 3.94 -0.92 -3.82
CA TYR A 87 4.41 0.21 -3.02
C TYR A 87 4.45 1.51 -3.84
N PRO A 88 4.37 2.68 -3.19
CA PRO A 88 4.52 3.95 -3.88
C PRO A 88 6.01 4.25 -4.13
N ASP A 89 6.33 4.78 -5.30
CA ASP A 89 7.70 5.15 -5.68
C ASP A 89 7.73 6.48 -6.45
N GLY A 90 8.80 7.27 -6.26
CA GLY A 90 9.00 8.57 -6.86
C GLY A 90 9.06 9.73 -5.86
N THR A 91 8.45 10.86 -6.19
CA THR A 91 8.47 12.11 -5.41
C THR A 91 7.06 12.60 -5.12
N LYS A 92 6.90 13.46 -4.10
CA LYS A 92 5.58 14.01 -3.71
C LYS A 92 4.69 14.44 -4.87
N ASN A 93 5.26 15.13 -5.88
CA ASN A 93 4.51 15.68 -7.01
C ASN A 93 4.50 14.76 -8.24
N ASN A 94 5.31 13.71 -8.25
CA ASN A 94 5.42 12.76 -9.36
C ASN A 94 5.82 11.39 -8.81
N TRP A 95 4.80 10.60 -8.46
CA TRP A 95 4.93 9.24 -7.95
C TRP A 95 3.91 8.32 -8.61
N VAL A 96 4.24 7.03 -8.62
CA VAL A 96 3.44 5.94 -9.20
C VAL A 96 3.39 4.77 -8.23
N TRP A 97 2.43 3.88 -8.42
CA TRP A 97 2.45 2.56 -7.79
C TRP A 97 3.42 1.66 -8.55
N LYS A 98 4.30 0.97 -7.83
CA LYS A 98 5.17 -0.08 -8.35
C LYS A 98 4.68 -1.43 -7.89
N PHE A 99 4.58 -2.39 -8.80
CA PHE A 99 4.40 -3.80 -8.47
C PHE A 99 5.67 -4.56 -8.84
N ALA A 100 6.40 -5.02 -7.82
CA ALA A 100 7.57 -5.88 -8.00
C ALA A 100 7.17 -7.33 -7.67
N GLN A 101 7.47 -8.25 -8.60
CA GLN A 101 7.15 -9.67 -8.45
C GLN A 101 8.29 -10.41 -7.75
N VAL A 102 7.98 -11.54 -7.11
CA VAL A 102 9.01 -12.46 -6.63
C VAL A 102 9.43 -13.37 -7.79
N THR A 103 10.71 -13.35 -8.13
CA THR A 103 11.30 -14.17 -9.18
C THR A 103 12.35 -15.11 -8.61
N LYS A 104 12.58 -16.23 -9.28
CA LYS A 104 13.65 -17.16 -8.90
C LYS A 104 15.00 -16.52 -9.19
N LEU A 105 15.96 -16.71 -8.29
CA LEU A 105 17.34 -16.28 -8.52
C LEU A 105 17.94 -17.05 -9.71
N THR A 106 18.63 -16.32 -10.58
CA THR A 106 19.43 -16.92 -11.65
C THR A 106 20.62 -17.69 -11.07
N GLU A 107 21.25 -18.58 -11.86
CA GLU A 107 22.43 -19.33 -11.41
C GLU A 107 23.63 -18.43 -11.08
N GLU A 108 23.70 -17.25 -11.69
CA GLU A 108 24.74 -16.26 -11.39
C GLU A 108 24.45 -15.55 -10.06
N GLU A 109 23.21 -15.13 -9.84
CA GLU A 109 22.79 -14.48 -8.59
C GLU A 109 22.88 -15.42 -7.39
N GLN A 110 22.62 -16.72 -7.56
CA GLN A 110 22.80 -17.71 -6.49
C GLN A 110 24.24 -17.83 -6.00
N LYS A 111 25.23 -17.36 -6.78
CA LYS A 111 26.64 -17.32 -6.36
C LYS A 111 26.99 -16.05 -5.57
N ASP A 112 26.11 -15.07 -5.53
CA ASP A 112 26.31 -13.84 -4.76
C ASP A 112 26.04 -14.12 -3.26
N PRO A 113 27.01 -13.83 -2.37
CA PRO A 113 26.83 -13.99 -0.92
C PRO A 113 25.59 -13.26 -0.36
N GLN A 114 25.12 -12.18 -0.99
CA GLN A 114 23.92 -11.48 -0.53
C GLN A 114 22.64 -12.31 -0.63
N TYR A 115 22.65 -13.37 -1.45
CA TYR A 115 21.52 -14.28 -1.66
C TYR A 115 21.74 -15.67 -1.05
N GLU A 116 22.76 -15.84 -0.20
CA GLU A 116 23.04 -17.11 0.46
C GLU A 116 21.82 -17.59 1.27
N GLY A 117 21.37 -18.82 1.02
CA GLY A 117 20.19 -19.40 1.68
C GLY A 117 18.84 -18.95 1.12
N HIS A 118 18.82 -18.15 0.05
CA HIS A 118 17.61 -17.71 -0.64
C HIS A 118 17.47 -18.37 -2.01
N GLU A 119 16.25 -18.70 -2.41
CA GLU A 119 15.93 -19.25 -3.74
C GLU A 119 15.28 -18.21 -4.67
N HIS A 120 14.72 -17.15 -4.08
CA HIS A 120 13.93 -16.15 -4.77
C HIS A 120 14.35 -14.76 -4.33
N LYS A 121 14.17 -13.79 -5.22
CA LYS A 121 14.36 -12.36 -4.95
C LYS A 121 13.13 -11.57 -5.36
N LEU A 122 13.06 -10.33 -4.90
CA LEU A 122 12.12 -9.36 -5.41
C LEU A 122 12.70 -8.69 -6.65
N ASP A 123 11.97 -8.72 -7.76
CA ASP A 123 12.37 -8.11 -9.03
C ASP A 123 11.95 -6.64 -9.08
N VAL A 124 12.70 -5.81 -8.34
CA VAL A 124 12.47 -4.37 -8.25
C VAL A 124 12.82 -3.66 -9.57
N ASP A 125 13.84 -4.14 -10.29
CA ASP A 125 14.33 -3.53 -11.51
C ASP A 125 13.29 -3.59 -12.65
N ASN A 126 12.49 -4.66 -12.69
CA ASN A 126 11.43 -4.85 -13.68
C ASN A 126 10.02 -4.57 -13.11
N ALA A 127 9.93 -3.82 -12.01
CA ALA A 127 8.65 -3.53 -11.37
C ALA A 127 7.71 -2.72 -12.29
N GLN A 128 6.50 -3.26 -12.50
CA GLN A 128 5.46 -2.63 -13.31
C GLN A 128 4.96 -1.33 -12.64
N SER A 129 4.61 -0.34 -13.44
CA SER A 129 4.15 0.97 -12.98
C SER A 129 2.67 1.20 -13.25
N TYR A 130 1.97 1.77 -12.27
CA TYR A 130 0.57 2.14 -12.36
C TYR A 130 0.38 3.58 -11.84
N GLY A 131 -0.51 4.34 -12.47
CA GLY A 131 -0.84 5.69 -12.03
C GLY A 131 -1.46 5.72 -10.63
N GLN A 132 -1.48 6.88 -10.00
CA GLN A 132 -1.89 7.07 -8.60
C GLN A 132 -3.32 6.55 -8.27
N HIS A 133 -4.19 6.47 -9.28
CA HIS A 133 -5.57 5.97 -9.17
C HIS A 133 -5.77 4.57 -9.79
N GLU A 134 -4.68 3.85 -10.04
CA GLU A 134 -4.69 2.53 -10.68
C GLU A 134 -4.21 1.43 -9.72
N PHE A 135 -4.30 1.66 -8.41
CA PHE A 135 -3.89 0.67 -7.39
C PHE A 135 -4.63 -0.67 -7.56
N MET A 136 -5.94 -0.63 -7.87
CA MET A 136 -6.71 -1.85 -8.13
C MET A 136 -6.16 -2.64 -9.33
N ASN A 137 -5.61 -1.97 -10.35
CA ASN A 137 -5.01 -2.65 -11.49
C ASN A 137 -3.73 -3.38 -11.06
N ALA A 138 -2.90 -2.75 -10.22
CA ALA A 138 -1.75 -3.42 -9.62
C ALA A 138 -2.16 -4.67 -8.82
N CYS A 139 -3.24 -4.58 -8.03
CA CYS A 139 -3.78 -5.73 -7.28
C CYS A 139 -4.33 -6.84 -8.19
N LYS A 140 -4.89 -6.50 -9.36
CA LYS A 140 -5.35 -7.48 -10.36
C LYS A 140 -4.17 -8.19 -11.01
N ASP A 141 -3.13 -7.46 -11.41
CA ASP A 141 -1.92 -8.03 -12.01
C ASP A 141 -1.13 -8.88 -10.98
N MET A 142 -1.20 -8.53 -9.69
CA MET A 142 -0.71 -9.38 -8.60
C MET A 142 -1.52 -10.67 -8.43
N GLY A 143 -2.76 -10.73 -8.94
CA GLY A 143 -3.62 -11.92 -8.89
C GLY A 143 -4.44 -12.08 -7.61
N ILE A 144 -4.56 -11.04 -6.79
CA ILE A 144 -5.28 -11.10 -5.51
C ILE A 144 -6.73 -10.58 -5.59
N ILE A 145 -7.07 -9.87 -6.67
CA ILE A 145 -8.44 -9.46 -6.99
C ILE A 145 -8.88 -10.22 -8.24
N LYS A 146 -9.99 -10.95 -8.13
CA LYS A 146 -10.66 -11.60 -9.27
C LYS A 146 -11.68 -10.64 -9.89
N GLU A 147 -11.91 -10.78 -11.18
CA GLU A 147 -12.98 -10.05 -11.91
C GLU A 147 -14.37 -10.33 -11.32
#